data_AF-A0A6L7FZR0-F1
#
_entry.id   AF-A0A6L7FZR0-F1
#
_cell.length_a   1.000
_cell.length_b   1.000
_cell.length_c   1.000
_cell.angle_alpha   90.00
_cell.angle_beta   90.00
_cell.angle_gamma   90.00
#
_symmetry.space_group_name_H-M   'P 1'
#
loop_
_entity.id
_entity.type
_entity.pdbx_description
1 polymer ?
#
loop_
_entity_poly.entity_id
_entity_poly.type
_entity_poly.pdbx_seq_one_letter_code
_entity_poly.pdbx_strand_id
1 'polypeptide(L)'
;MALFEGTRGFLSAILKEATFTDDELWEFTDVCQRARFLLSADTAKYLQVIRTRSLIMRTKQVQFKKLPVGPERSKLVDEEGAELKWLTDQLPLIFDVFTPYLKFDELIERSLWARVRSRRSKKFPK
;
A
#
# COMPACT_ATOMS: atom_id res chain seq x y z
N MET A 1 8.61 7.73 -1.07
CA MET A 1 8.11 7.83 0.32
C MET A 1 6.57 7.89 0.40
N ALA A 2 5.88 8.90 -0.14
CA ALA A 2 4.43 9.09 0.06
C ALA A 2 3.51 7.90 -0.31
N LEU A 3 3.79 7.17 -1.40
CA LEU A 3 3.01 5.99 -1.81
C LEU A 3 3.14 4.82 -0.81
N PHE A 4 4.35 4.59 -0.32
CA PHE A 4 4.64 3.56 0.67
C PHE A 4 3.97 3.91 2.00
N GLU A 5 4.16 5.14 2.50
CA GLU A 5 3.55 5.58 3.75
C GLU A 5 2.03 5.60 3.69
N GLY A 6 1.44 6.05 2.57
CA GLY A 6 -0.01 6.00 2.38
C GLY A 6 -0.55 4.57 2.38
N THR A 7 0.16 3.62 1.77
CA THR A 7 -0.23 2.20 1.79
C THR A 7 -0.08 1.60 3.20
N ARG A 8 1.05 1.87 3.87
CA ARG A 8 1.33 1.41 5.23
C ARG A 8 0.32 1.97 6.23
N GLY A 9 0.01 3.26 6.14
CA GLY A 9 -0.97 3.93 6.98
C GLY A 9 -2.35 3.32 6.85
N PHE A 10 -2.82 3.13 5.61
CA PHE A 10 -4.12 2.51 5.33
C PHE A 10 -4.23 1.09 5.88
N LEU A 11 -3.23 0.24 5.64
CA LEU A 11 -3.21 -1.13 6.17
C LEU A 11 -3.08 -1.17 7.70
N SER A 12 -2.36 -0.21 8.29
CA SER A 12 -2.23 -0.10 9.75
C SER A 12 -3.55 0.29 10.41
N ALA A 13 -4.32 1.19 9.79
CA ALA A 13 -5.66 1.56 10.26
C ALA A 13 -6.59 0.33 10.25
N ILE A 14 -6.57 -0.46 9.17
CA ILE A 14 -7.33 -1.70 9.06
C ILE A 14 -6.90 -2.72 10.12
N LEU A 15 -5.59 -2.91 10.34
CA LEU A 15 -5.10 -3.80 11.39
C LEU A 15 -5.59 -3.39 12.79
N LYS A 16 -5.59 -2.09 13.08
CA LYS A 16 -5.90 -1.56 14.41
C LYS A 16 -7.41 -1.60 14.70
N GLU A 17 -8.22 -1.18 13.75
CA GLU A 17 -9.66 -0.93 13.98
C GLU A 17 -10.57 -1.94 13.27
N ALA A 18 -10.01 -2.88 12.50
CA ALA A 18 -10.75 -3.78 11.61
C ALA A 18 -11.72 -3.01 10.68
N THR A 19 -11.42 -1.76 10.37
CA THR A 19 -12.26 -0.88 9.56
C THR A 19 -11.43 0.28 9.03
N PHE A 20 -12.06 1.14 8.24
CA PHE A 20 -11.48 2.37 7.72
C PHE A 20 -12.61 3.37 7.42
N THR A 21 -12.28 4.65 7.39
CA THR A 21 -13.16 5.77 7.07
C THR A 21 -13.25 6.00 5.56
N ASP A 22 -14.19 6.82 5.12
CA ASP A 22 -14.30 7.20 3.70
C ASP A 22 -13.10 8.03 3.25
N ASP A 23 -12.59 8.91 4.12
CA ASP A 23 -11.40 9.73 3.83
C ASP A 23 -10.17 8.85 3.64
N GLU A 24 -9.92 7.88 4.53
CA GLU A 24 -8.81 6.92 4.38
C GLU A 24 -8.93 6.10 3.08
N LEU A 25 -10.15 5.71 2.68
CA LEU A 25 -10.38 5.03 1.41
C LEU A 25 -10.10 5.94 0.21
N TRP A 26 -10.49 7.21 0.29
CA TRP A 26 -10.25 8.19 -0.77
C TRP A 26 -8.76 8.47 -0.93
N GLU A 27 -8.06 8.69 0.17
CA GLU A 27 -6.60 8.86 0.19
C GLU A 27 -5.89 7.64 -0.40
N PHE A 28 -6.28 6.43 0.01
CA PHE A 28 -5.68 5.21 -0.55
C PHE A 28 -6.06 5.01 -2.03
N THR A 29 -7.24 5.47 -2.46
CA THR A 29 -7.62 5.46 -3.87
C THR A 29 -6.73 6.40 -4.69
N ASP A 30 -6.40 7.59 -4.17
CA ASP A 30 -5.44 8.50 -4.81
C ASP A 30 -4.04 7.88 -4.89
N VAL A 31 -3.56 7.23 -3.82
CA VAL A 31 -2.32 6.43 -3.83
C VAL A 31 -2.34 5.40 -4.95
N CYS A 32 -3.44 4.67 -5.12
CA CYS A 32 -3.58 3.68 -6.18
C CYS A 32 -3.55 4.30 -7.59
N GLN A 33 -4.06 5.52 -7.78
CA GLN A 33 -4.00 6.21 -9.08
C GLN A 33 -2.58 6.68 -9.38
N ARG A 34 -1.92 7.33 -8.42
CA ARG A 34 -0.53 7.79 -8.57
C ARG A 34 0.41 6.63 -8.87
N ALA A 35 0.22 5.48 -8.22
CA ALA A 35 1.01 4.29 -8.45
C ALA A 35 0.95 3.79 -9.91
N ARG A 36 -0.18 3.96 -10.61
CA ARG A 36 -0.32 3.56 -12.03
C ARG A 36 0.64 4.33 -12.95
N PHE A 37 1.00 5.55 -12.57
CA PHE A 37 1.91 6.39 -13.35
C PHE A 37 3.37 6.27 -12.90
N LEU A 38 3.59 6.02 -11.61
CA LEU A 38 4.92 6.11 -11.00
C LEU A 38 5.62 4.77 -10.79
N LEU A 39 4.86 3.67 -10.69
CA LEU A 39 5.38 2.34 -10.35
C LEU A 39 5.12 1.36 -11.50
N SER A 40 5.65 0.14 -11.39
CA SER A 40 5.36 -0.92 -12.36
C SER A 40 3.87 -1.28 -12.36
N ALA A 41 3.41 -1.83 -13.49
CA ALA A 41 2.03 -2.32 -13.62
C ALA A 41 1.67 -3.34 -12.54
N ASP A 42 2.60 -4.22 -12.16
CA ASP A 42 2.39 -5.23 -11.12
C ASP A 42 2.22 -4.59 -9.74
N THR A 43 3.05 -3.60 -9.39
CA THR A 43 2.90 -2.87 -8.13
C THR A 43 1.59 -2.08 -8.10
N ALA A 44 1.22 -1.42 -9.20
CA ALA A 44 -0.06 -0.71 -9.29
C ALA A 44 -1.25 -1.67 -9.16
N LYS A 45 -1.18 -2.84 -9.80
CA LYS A 45 -2.20 -3.89 -9.69
C LYS A 45 -2.31 -4.43 -8.27
N TYR A 46 -1.17 -4.64 -7.60
CA TYR A 46 -1.13 -5.08 -6.21
C TYR A 46 -1.90 -4.12 -5.28
N LEU A 47 -1.66 -2.80 -5.39
CA LEU A 47 -2.39 -1.81 -4.59
C LEU A 47 -3.89 -1.78 -4.90
N GLN A 48 -4.27 -2.00 -6.15
CA GLN A 48 -5.69 -2.12 -6.54
C GLN A 48 -6.36 -3.35 -5.92
N VAL A 49 -5.63 -4.47 -5.76
CA VAL A 49 -6.15 -5.65 -5.05
C VAL A 49 -6.40 -5.31 -3.58
N ILE A 50 -5.47 -4.64 -2.90
CA ILE A 50 -5.67 -4.17 -1.51
C ILE A 50 -6.94 -3.34 -1.41
N ARG A 51 -7.11 -2.35 -2.29
CA ARG A 51 -8.29 -1.48 -2.30
C ARG A 51 -9.58 -2.28 -2.49
N THR A 52 -9.57 -3.20 -3.45
CA THR A 52 -10.75 -4.03 -3.77
C THR A 52 -11.13 -4.92 -2.60
N ARG A 53 -10.17 -5.59 -1.98
CA ARG A 53 -10.40 -6.47 -0.82
C ARG A 53 -10.87 -5.69 0.41
N SER A 54 -10.35 -4.48 0.60
CA SER A 54 -10.84 -3.56 1.65
C SER A 54 -12.31 -3.19 1.45
N LEU A 55 -12.75 -2.94 0.21
CA LEU A 55 -14.16 -2.70 -0.10
C LEU A 55 -15.02 -3.94 0.12
N ILE A 56 -14.52 -5.14 -0.21
CA ILE A 56 -15.23 -6.40 0.06
C ILE A 56 -15.41 -6.57 1.58
N MET A 57 -14.35 -6.40 2.38
CA MET A 57 -14.40 -6.45 3.84
C MET A 57 -15.47 -5.50 4.40
N ARG A 58 -15.46 -4.22 4.00
CA ARG A 58 -16.46 -3.23 4.42
C ARG A 58 -17.88 -3.63 4.00
N THR A 59 -18.04 -4.14 2.78
CA THR A 59 -19.35 -4.58 2.26
C THR A 59 -19.91 -5.73 3.12
N LYS A 60 -19.08 -6.71 3.46
CA LYS A 60 -19.47 -7.83 4.34
C LYS A 60 -19.84 -7.33 5.73
N GLN A 61 -19.07 -6.39 6.29
CA GLN A 61 -19.41 -5.71 7.54
C GLN A 61 -20.80 -5.06 7.51
N VAL A 62 -21.11 -4.31 6.45
CA VAL A 62 -22.42 -3.67 6.30
C VAL A 62 -23.55 -4.69 6.17
N GLN A 63 -23.30 -5.81 5.48
CA GLN A 63 -24.28 -6.89 5.30
C GLN A 63 -24.58 -7.59 6.62
N PHE A 64 -23.55 -8.08 7.34
CA PHE A 64 -23.77 -8.88 8.54
C PHE A 64 -24.29 -8.07 9.72
N LYS A 65 -23.98 -6.76 9.79
CA LYS A 65 -24.48 -5.87 10.86
C LYS A 65 -26.01 -5.71 10.85
N LYS A 66 -26.64 -5.93 9.69
CA LYS A 66 -28.10 -5.85 9.51
C LYS A 66 -28.83 -7.16 9.83
N LEU A 67 -28.11 -8.26 9.98
CA LEU A 67 -28.69 -9.58 10.19
C LEU A 67 -28.77 -9.93 11.68
N PRO A 68 -29.81 -10.67 12.10
CA PRO A 68 -29.83 -11.29 13.42
C PRO A 68 -28.71 -12.34 13.55
N VAL A 69 -28.40 -12.73 14.78
CA VAL A 69 -27.46 -13.84 15.02
C VAL A 69 -28.03 -15.11 14.43
N GLY A 70 -27.26 -15.76 13.55
CA GLY A 70 -27.67 -16.97 12.84
C GLY A 70 -26.64 -17.39 11.79
N PRO A 71 -26.86 -18.52 11.10
CA PRO A 71 -25.88 -19.12 10.18
C PRO A 71 -25.44 -18.18 9.05
N GLU A 72 -26.35 -17.39 8.51
CA GLU A 72 -26.06 -16.42 7.44
C GLU A 72 -25.14 -15.29 7.92
N ARG A 73 -25.40 -14.77 9.13
CA ARG A 73 -24.54 -13.76 9.75
C ARG A 73 -23.16 -14.33 10.05
N SER A 74 -23.07 -15.54 10.62
CA SER A 74 -21.79 -16.18 10.92
C SER A 74 -20.95 -16.36 9.65
N LYS A 75 -21.56 -16.82 8.55
CA LYS A 75 -20.87 -16.96 7.26
C LYS A 75 -20.27 -15.65 6.78
N LEU A 76 -21.02 -14.55 6.85
CA LEU A 76 -20.52 -13.23 6.40
C LEU A 76 -19.43 -12.68 7.33
N VAL A 77 -19.48 -12.98 8.63
CA VAL A 77 -18.42 -12.63 9.57
C VAL A 77 -17.14 -13.43 9.27
N ASP A 78 -17.25 -14.72 8.96
CA ASP A 78 -16.10 -15.54 8.58
C ASP A 78 -15.47 -15.06 7.27
N GLU A 79 -16.30 -14.73 6.28
CA GLU A 79 -15.85 -14.15 5.00
C GLU A 79 -15.16 -12.80 5.21
N GLU A 80 -15.70 -11.94 6.08
CA GLU A 80 -15.06 -10.66 6.42
C GLU A 80 -13.73 -10.85 7.16
N GLY A 81 -13.67 -11.80 8.11
CA GLY A 81 -12.45 -12.16 8.82
C GLY A 81 -11.37 -12.70 7.89
N ALA A 82 -11.74 -13.43 6.84
CA ALA A 82 -10.80 -13.88 5.81
C ALA A 82 -10.22 -12.72 5.00
N GLU A 83 -11.04 -11.71 4.67
CA GLU A 83 -10.56 -10.48 4.01
C GLU A 83 -9.64 -9.68 4.92
N LEU A 84 -10.04 -9.47 6.18
CA LEU A 84 -9.25 -8.77 7.19
C LEU A 84 -7.88 -9.44 7.36
N LYS A 85 -7.86 -10.77 7.55
CA LYS A 85 -6.62 -11.53 7.68
C LYS A 85 -5.71 -11.33 6.48
N TRP A 86 -6.25 -11.43 5.27
CA TRP A 86 -5.43 -11.23 4.07
C TRP A 86 -4.87 -9.82 3.99
N LEU A 87 -5.66 -8.80 4.34
CA LEU A 87 -5.23 -7.39 4.35
C LEU A 87 -4.11 -7.18 5.37
N THR A 88 -4.23 -7.74 6.57
CA THR A 88 -3.19 -7.64 7.61
C THR A 88 -1.92 -8.39 7.22
N ASP A 89 -2.04 -9.53 6.52
CA ASP A 89 -0.90 -10.29 5.99
C ASP A 89 -0.11 -9.50 4.93
N GLN A 90 -0.67 -8.40 4.40
CA GLN A 90 0.04 -7.52 3.44
C GLN A 90 1.04 -6.58 4.10
N LEU A 91 0.89 -6.22 5.39
CA LEU A 91 1.79 -5.29 6.09
C LEU A 91 3.27 -5.65 6.03
N PRO A 92 3.70 -6.92 6.18
CA PRO A 92 5.10 -7.27 5.94
C PRO A 92 5.46 -7.24 4.44
N LEU A 93 4.54 -7.64 3.56
CA LEU A 93 4.79 -7.78 2.12
C LEU A 93 4.95 -6.43 1.39
N ILE A 94 4.33 -5.36 1.88
CA ILE A 94 4.49 -4.04 1.26
C ILE A 94 5.96 -3.58 1.25
N PHE A 95 6.77 -4.00 2.22
CA PHE A 95 8.20 -3.65 2.21
C PHE A 95 8.90 -4.28 1.00
N ASP A 96 8.62 -5.54 0.69
CA ASP A 96 9.22 -6.22 -0.46
C ASP A 96 8.75 -5.60 -1.78
N VAL A 97 7.46 -5.28 -1.87
CA VAL A 97 6.85 -4.63 -3.05
C VAL A 97 7.45 -3.24 -3.31
N PHE A 98 7.69 -2.46 -2.25
CA PHE A 98 8.21 -1.10 -2.37
C PHE A 98 9.75 -1.01 -2.36
N THR A 99 10.46 -2.04 -1.89
CA THR A 99 11.92 -2.09 -1.77
C THR A 99 12.65 -1.65 -3.05
N PRO A 100 12.27 -2.12 -4.26
CA PRO A 100 12.92 -1.69 -5.49
C PRO A 100 12.91 -0.17 -5.66
N TYR A 101 11.81 0.48 -5.29
CA TYR A 101 11.59 1.93 -5.45
C TYR A 101 12.18 2.75 -4.31
N LEU A 102 12.31 2.18 -3.11
CA LEU A 102 12.92 2.85 -1.95
C LEU A 102 14.45 2.90 -2.06
N LYS A 103 15.08 1.91 -2.72
CA LYS A 103 16.54 1.85 -2.92
C LYS A 103 17.05 2.71 -4.08
N PHE A 104 16.16 3.29 -4.90
CA PHE A 104 16.58 4.18 -5.99
C PHE A 104 17.16 5.51 -5.51
N ASP A 105 16.76 6.01 -4.34
CA ASP A 105 17.33 7.25 -3.77
C ASP A 105 18.84 7.10 -3.49
N GLU A 106 19.30 5.95 -2.97
CA GLU A 106 20.73 5.70 -2.73
C GLU A 106 21.56 5.62 -4.03
N LEU A 107 21.00 5.03 -5.09
CA LEU A 107 21.72 4.87 -6.37
C LEU A 107 21.81 6.19 -7.14
N ILE A 108 20.76 7.01 -7.09
CA ILE A 108 20.76 8.35 -7.71
C ILE A 108 21.77 9.24 -6.98
N GLU A 109 21.76 9.30 -5.65
CA GLU A 109 22.76 10.06 -4.89
C GLU A 109 24.20 9.63 -5.20
N ARG A 110 24.48 8.33 -5.20
CA ARG A 110 25.83 7.81 -5.53
C ARG A 110 26.25 8.18 -6.95
N SER A 111 25.35 8.12 -7.93
CA SER A 111 25.66 8.46 -9.32
C SER A 111 25.86 9.96 -9.54
N LEU A 112 25.12 10.80 -8.83
CA LEU A 112 25.25 12.27 -8.86
C LEU A 112 26.57 12.70 -8.23
N TRP A 113 26.94 12.16 -7.07
CA TRP A 113 28.23 12.44 -6.43
C TRP A 113 29.43 11.93 -7.25
N ALA A 114 29.30 10.76 -7.90
CA ALA A 114 30.33 10.26 -8.82
C ALA A 114 30.55 11.19 -10.03
N ARG A 115 29.46 11.72 -10.62
CA ARG A 115 29.52 12.70 -11.72
C ARG A 115 30.07 14.05 -11.28
N VAL A 116 29.74 14.53 -10.08
CA VAL A 116 30.28 15.78 -9.53
C VAL A 116 31.78 15.68 -9.24
N ARG A 117 32.26 14.55 -8.70
CA ARG A 117 33.71 14.32 -8.47
C ARG A 117 34.51 14.27 -9.77
N SER A 118 34.01 13.60 -10.82
CA SER A 118 34.75 13.51 -12.09
C SER A 118 34.82 14.85 -12.85
N ARG A 119 33.86 15.77 -12.62
CA ARG A 119 33.90 17.14 -13.15
C ARG A 119 34.86 18.05 -12.37
N ARG A 120 35.03 17.85 -11.06
CA ARG A 120 36.02 18.61 -10.26
C ARG A 120 37.46 18.21 -10.57
N SER A 121 37.76 16.93 -10.81
CA SER A 121 39.13 16.50 -11.15
C SER A 121 39.62 16.99 -12.52
N LYS A 122 38.71 17.28 -13.46
CA LYS A 122 39.05 17.81 -14.79
C LYS A 122 39.29 19.33 -14.82
N LYS A 123 38.85 20.09 -13.81
CA LYS A 123 38.95 21.57 -13.80
C LYS A 123 40.21 22.12 -13.11
N PHE A 124 40.98 21.26 -12.44
CA PHE A 124 42.27 21.62 -11.84
C PHE A 124 43.28 20.49 -12.11
N PRO A 125 43.86 20.41 -13.32
CA PRO A 125 45.08 19.65 -13.50
C PRO A 125 46.20 20.35 -12.71
N LYS A 126 46.99 19.55 -11.97
CA LYS A 126 48.18 20.03 -11.26
C LYS A 126 49.22 20.56 -12.24
#